data_AF-A0A5K0XFI8-F1
#
_entry.id   AF-A0A5K0XFI8-F1
#
_cell.length_a   1.000
_cell.length_b   1.000
_cell.length_c   1.000
_cell.angle_alpha   90.00
_cell.angle_beta   90.00
_cell.angle_gamma   90.00
#
_symmetry.space_group_name_H-M   'P 1'
#
loop_
_entity.id
_entity.type
_entity.pdbx_description
1 polymer ?
#
loop_
_entity_poly.entity_id
_entity_poly.type
_entity_poly.pdbx_seq_one_letter_code
_entity_poly.pdbx_strand_id
1 'polypeptide(L)'
;VAGKITYNGHELTEFVPERTAAYISQHDVHNAEMTVRETLDFSGRCQGVGPRYDMLTELSRRERAAGIKPDPEIDAFMKASAVQGQQTSVVTDYVLK
;
A
#
# COMPACT_ATOMS: atom_id res chain seq x y z
N VAL A 1 12.95 -33.65 1.97
CA VAL A 1 12.43 -32.97 3.17
C VAL A 1 11.26 -32.10 2.74
N ALA A 2 10.11 -32.19 3.41
CA ALA A 2 8.94 -31.35 3.15
C ALA A 2 8.58 -30.58 4.42
N GLY A 3 8.01 -29.39 4.26
CA GLY A 3 7.61 -28.51 5.36
C GLY A 3 6.55 -27.52 4.92
N LYS A 4 5.89 -26.88 5.90
CA LYS A 4 4.82 -25.90 5.70
C LYS A 4 5.33 -24.52 6.11
N ILE A 5 5.01 -23.49 5.34
CA ILE A 5 5.42 -22.11 5.61
C ILE A 5 4.16 -21.28 5.86
N THR A 6 4.13 -20.61 7.00
CA THR A 6 3.03 -19.72 7.40
C THR A 6 3.52 -18.29 7.59
N TYR A 7 2.67 -17.32 7.29
CA TYR A 7 2.86 -15.91 7.64
C TYR A 7 1.82 -15.51 8.68
N ASN A 8 2.26 -15.11 9.89
CA ASN A 8 1.38 -14.82 11.02
C ASN A 8 0.34 -15.92 11.31
N GLY A 9 0.72 -17.19 11.15
CA GLY A 9 -0.17 -18.35 11.37
C GLY A 9 -1.09 -18.71 10.20
N HIS A 10 -1.05 -17.95 9.09
CA HIS A 10 -1.83 -18.21 7.88
C HIS A 10 -0.96 -18.83 6.78
N GLU A 11 -1.53 -19.78 6.03
CA GLU A 11 -0.93 -20.33 4.83
C GLU A 11 -0.87 -19.28 3.71
N LEU A 12 0.14 -19.40 2.86
CA LEU A 12 0.32 -18.48 1.72
C LEU A 12 -0.83 -18.53 0.70
N THR A 13 -1.68 -19.56 0.75
CA THR A 13 -2.90 -19.68 -0.05
C THR A 13 -4.09 -18.88 0.49
N GLU A 14 -4.02 -18.37 1.72
CA GLU A 14 -5.11 -17.61 2.36
C GLU A 14 -5.09 -16.11 2.02
N PHE A 15 -4.00 -15.62 1.43
CA PHE A 15 -3.84 -14.20 1.06
C PHE A 15 -2.95 -14.08 -0.19
N VAL A 16 -2.59 -12.85 -0.56
CA VAL A 16 -1.68 -12.57 -1.70
C VAL A 16 -0.34 -12.10 -1.15
N PRO A 17 0.67 -12.99 -1.00
CA PRO A 17 1.95 -12.64 -0.38
C PRO A 17 2.66 -11.46 -1.04
N GLU A 18 2.56 -11.34 -2.36
CA GLU A 18 3.15 -10.26 -3.16
C GLU A 18 2.57 -8.87 -2.83
N ARG A 19 1.43 -8.83 -2.14
CA ARG A 19 0.79 -7.59 -1.66
C ARG A 19 0.97 -7.35 -0.17
N THR A 20 1.55 -8.31 0.56
CA THR A 20 1.69 -8.26 2.02
C THR A 20 3.16 -8.19 2.45
N ALA A 21 4.07 -8.72 1.65
CA ALA A 21 5.51 -8.65 1.86
C ALA A 21 6.22 -8.04 0.65
N ALA A 22 7.36 -7.40 0.89
CA ALA A 22 8.23 -6.88 -0.15
C ALA A 22 9.51 -7.71 -0.23
N TYR A 23 9.93 -8.05 -1.45
CA TYR A 23 11.22 -8.68 -1.71
C TYR A 23 12.19 -7.62 -2.26
N ILE A 24 13.36 -7.50 -1.63
CA ILE A 24 14.41 -6.57 -2.06
C ILE A 24 15.54 -7.40 -2.69
N SER A 25 15.63 -7.32 -4.01
CA SER A 25 16.68 -7.99 -4.79
C SER A 25 18.03 -7.31 -4.58
N GLN A 26 19.12 -8.04 -4.80
CA GLN A 26 20.46 -7.44 -4.93
C GLN A 26 20.59 -6.57 -6.18
N HIS A 27 19.77 -6.84 -7.21
CA HIS A 27 19.75 -6.05 -8.44
C HIS A 27 18.75 -4.92 -8.33
N ASP A 28 19.23 -3.70 -8.58
CA ASP A 28 18.40 -2.52 -8.71
C ASP A 28 17.54 -2.59 -9.97
N VAL A 29 16.28 -2.21 -9.82
CA VAL A 29 15.29 -2.18 -10.92
C VAL A 29 14.79 -0.77 -11.21
N HIS A 30 15.38 0.26 -10.60
CA HIS A 30 15.03 1.64 -10.87
C HIS A 30 15.66 2.11 -12.18
N ASN A 31 14.97 3.02 -12.90
CA ASN A 31 15.53 3.67 -14.08
C ASN A 31 16.46 4.81 -13.63
N ALA A 32 17.73 4.75 -14.06
CA ALA A 32 18.75 5.73 -13.68
C ALA A 32 18.50 7.15 -14.20
N GLU A 33 17.65 7.32 -15.20
CA GLU A 33 17.29 8.64 -15.76
C GLU A 33 16.17 9.33 -14.98
N MET A 34 15.51 8.62 -14.07
CA MET A 34 14.41 9.17 -13.26
C MET A 34 14.93 9.71 -11.93
N THR A 35 14.36 10.82 -11.48
CA THR A 35 14.57 11.30 -10.11
C THR A 35 13.95 10.34 -9.09
N VAL A 36 14.36 10.46 -7.82
CA VAL A 36 13.81 9.67 -6.71
C VAL A 36 12.28 9.83 -6.63
N ARG A 37 11.79 11.06 -6.75
CA ARG A 37 10.35 11.37 -6.72
C ARG A 37 9.61 10.68 -7.88
N GLU A 38 10.12 10.83 -9.10
CA GLU A 38 9.51 10.22 -10.27
C GLU A 38 9.47 8.69 -10.16
N THR A 39 10.53 8.09 -9.60
CA THR A 39 10.62 6.64 -9.38
C THR A 39 9.56 6.15 -8.39
N LEU A 40 9.34 6.89 -7.30
CA LEU A 40 8.30 6.57 -6.30
C LEU A 40 6.89 6.76 -6.88
N ASP A 41 6.64 7.86 -7.59
CA ASP A 41 5.35 8.13 -8.23
C ASP A 41 5.04 7.11 -9.34
N PHE A 42 6.05 6.67 -10.11
CA PHE A 42 5.90 5.60 -11.08
C PHE A 42 5.57 4.27 -10.41
N SER A 43 6.33 3.88 -9.38
CA SER A 43 6.10 2.65 -8.63
C SER A 43 4.70 2.62 -8.00
N GLY A 44 4.26 3.74 -7.40
CA GLY A 44 2.92 3.88 -6.83
C GLY A 44 1.80 3.73 -7.87
N ARG A 45 2.00 4.25 -9.08
CA ARG A 45 1.06 4.08 -10.22
C ARG A 45 0.99 2.63 -10.70
N CYS A 46 2.13 1.93 -10.81
CA CYS A 46 2.18 0.51 -11.17
C CYS A 46 1.46 -0.38 -10.15
N GLN A 47 1.56 -0.06 -8.86
CA GLN A 47 0.84 -0.79 -7.79
C GLN A 47 -0.66 -0.52 -7.77
N GLY A 48 -1.08 0.62 -8.34
CA GLY A 48 -2.46 1.08 -8.42
C GLY A 48 -3.04 1.55 -7.07
N VAL A 49 -4.16 2.26 -7.15
CA VAL A 49 -4.92 2.73 -5.96
C VAL A 49 -6.28 2.03 -5.79
N GLY A 50 -6.74 1.28 -6.79
CA GLY A 50 -8.04 0.56 -6.72
C GLY A 50 -8.18 -0.29 -5.45
N PRO A 51 -7.20 -1.15 -5.11
CA PRO A 51 -7.25 -1.94 -3.88
C PRO A 51 -7.25 -1.10 -2.60
N ARG A 52 -6.65 0.11 -2.62
CA ARG A 52 -6.67 1.02 -1.47
C ARG A 52 -8.06 1.62 -1.25
N TYR A 53 -8.78 1.95 -2.32
CA TYR A 53 -10.15 2.46 -2.23
C TYR A 53 -11.11 1.40 -1.67
N ASP A 54 -11.05 0.17 -2.18
CA ASP A 54 -11.92 -0.93 -1.72
C ASP A 54 -11.61 -1.28 -0.26
N MET A 55 -10.32 -1.33 0.10
CA MET A 55 -9.87 -1.55 1.48
C MET A 55 -10.36 -0.44 2.41
N LEU A 56 -10.22 0.83 2.03
CA LEU A 56 -10.64 1.97 2.84
C LEU A 56 -12.16 1.99 3.06
N THR A 57 -12.91 1.62 2.02
CA THR A 57 -14.37 1.48 2.08
C THR A 57 -14.78 0.39 3.07
N GLU A 58 -14.15 -0.78 3.00
CA GLU A 58 -14.41 -1.89 3.92
C GLU A 58 -13.97 -1.58 5.36
N LEU A 59 -12.82 -0.92 5.54
CA LEU A 59 -12.33 -0.46 6.83
C LEU A 59 -13.33 0.50 7.47
N SER A 60 -13.75 1.54 6.73
CA SER A 60 -14.74 2.53 7.18
C SER A 60 -16.05 1.88 7.61
N ARG A 61 -16.49 0.83 6.90
CA ARG A 61 -17.70 0.07 7.24
C ARG A 61 -17.54 -0.66 8.58
N ARG A 62 -16.39 -1.31 8.82
CA ARG A 62 -16.10 -2.04 10.07
C ARG A 62 -15.94 -1.11 11.26
N GLU A 63 -15.24 0.01 11.09
CA GLU A 63 -15.04 1.00 12.14
C GLU A 63 -16.37 1.55 12.63
N ARG A 64 -17.29 1.90 11.71
CA ARG A 64 -18.65 2.34 12.05
C ARG A 64 -19.44 1.26 12.80
N ALA A 65 -19.36 0.00 12.35
CA ALA A 65 -20.06 -1.10 13.01
C ALA A 65 -19.54 -1.38 14.43
N ALA A 66 -18.25 -1.12 14.66
CA ALA A 66 -17.61 -1.28 15.97
C ALA A 66 -17.67 -0.01 16.85
N GLY A 67 -18.24 1.10 16.37
CA GLY A 67 -18.25 2.37 17.09
C GLY A 67 -16.86 3.01 17.25
N ILE A 68 -15.90 2.63 16.41
CA ILE A 68 -14.53 3.15 16.44
C ILE A 68 -14.49 4.47 15.68
N LYS A 69 -13.92 5.49 16.32
CA LYS A 69 -13.60 6.76 15.67
C LYS A 69 -12.12 6.77 15.29
N PRO A 70 -11.77 6.82 13.99
CA PRO A 70 -10.38 6.89 13.58
C PRO A 70 -9.78 8.24 13.97
N ASP A 71 -8.45 8.24 14.13
CA ASP A 71 -7.70 9.47 14.31
C ASP A 71 -7.90 10.40 13.10
N PRO A 72 -8.22 11.69 13.28
CA PRO A 72 -8.51 12.59 12.18
C PRO A 72 -7.37 12.75 11.16
N GLU A 73 -6.12 12.72 11.59
CA GLU A 73 -4.96 12.89 10.70
C GLU A 73 -4.73 11.63 9.87
N ILE A 74 -4.83 10.46 10.50
CA ILE A 74 -4.72 9.17 9.82
C ILE A 74 -5.86 9.01 8.80
N ASP A 75 -7.10 9.31 9.18
CA ASP A 75 -8.26 9.22 8.30
C ASP A 75 -8.12 10.15 7.08
N ALA A 76 -7.66 11.40 7.30
CA ALA A 76 -7.40 12.35 6.22
C ALA A 76 -6.31 11.85 5.27
N PHE A 77 -5.19 11.34 5.80
CA PHE A 77 -4.11 10.78 4.99
C PHE A 77 -4.56 9.57 4.16
N MET A 78 -5.26 8.63 4.78
CA MET A 78 -5.74 7.42 4.12
C MET A 78 -6.69 7.76 2.96
N LYS A 79 -7.63 8.70 3.18
CA LYS A 79 -8.52 9.19 2.12
C LYS A 79 -7.77 9.89 0.99
N ALA A 80 -6.83 10.77 1.32
CA ALA A 80 -6.02 11.47 0.33
C ALA A 80 -5.18 10.50 -0.53
N SER A 81 -4.64 9.44 0.08
CA SER A 81 -3.84 8.41 -0.61
C SER A 81 -4.65 7.54 -1.59
N ALA A 82 -5.98 7.49 -1.43
CA ALA A 82 -6.87 6.70 -2.26
C ALA A 82 -7.47 7.48 -3.44
N VAL A 83 -7.20 8.79 -3.56
CA VAL A 83 -7.71 9.63 -4.66
C VAL A 83 -7.00 9.28 -5.97
N GLN A 84 -7.77 8.92 -7.00
CA GLN A 84 -7.25 8.67 -8.35
C GLN A 84 -6.92 9.97 -9.10
N GLY A 85 -5.95 9.89 -10.02
CA GLY A 85 -5.69 10.96 -10.99
C GLY A 85 -4.82 12.13 -10.51
N GLN A 86 -4.26 12.07 -9.31
CA GLN A 86 -3.27 13.04 -8.83
C GLN A 86 -1.96 12.91 -9.63
N GLN A 87 -1.32 14.04 -9.98
CA GLN A 87 -0.03 14.03 -10.67
C GLN A 87 1.11 13.56 -9.76
N THR A 88 1.07 13.95 -8.49
CA THR A 88 2.01 13.54 -7.44
C THR A 88 1.24 12.83 -6.33
N SER A 89 1.77 11.71 -5.84
CA SER A 89 1.12 10.98 -4.75
C SER A 89 1.41 11.63 -3.40
N VAL A 90 0.37 11.84 -2.58
CA VAL A 90 0.51 12.25 -1.18
C VAL A 90 1.38 11.27 -0.39
N VAL A 91 1.40 9.99 -0.80
CA VAL A 91 2.29 8.96 -0.23
C VAL A 91 3.75 9.27 -0.57
N THR A 92 4.04 9.66 -1.81
CA THR A 92 5.39 10.05 -2.22
C THR A 92 5.87 11.27 -1.45
N ASP A 93 5.00 12.28 -1.25
CA ASP A 93 5.33 13.46 -0.44
C ASP A 93 5.62 13.13 1.01
N TYR A 94 4.89 12.17 1.58
CA TYR A 94 5.12 11.70 2.95
C TYR A 94 6.45 10.94 3.07
N VAL A 95 6.78 10.08 2.11
CA VAL A 95 8.02 9.27 2.11
C VAL A 95 9.26 10.13 1.92
N LEU A 96 9.16 11.23 1.16
CA LEU A 96 10.29 12.12 0.86
C LEU A 96 10.54 13.21 1.93
N LYS A 97 9.65 13.33 2.92
CA LYS A 97 9.82 14.23 4.06
C LYS A 97 10.64 13.59 5.16
#